data_AF-A0A6N8FQU2-F1
#
_entry.id   AF-A0A6N8FQU2-F1
#
_cell.length_a   1.000
_cell.length_b   1.000
_cell.length_c   1.000
_cell.angle_alpha   90.00
_cell.angle_beta   90.00
_cell.angle_gamma   90.00
#
_symmetry.space_group_name_H-M   'P 1'
#
loop_
_entity.id
_entity.type
_entity.pdbx_description
1 polymer ?
#
loop_
_entity_poly.entity_id
_entity_poly.type
_entity_poly.pdbx_seq_one_letter_code
_entity_poly.pdbx_strand_id
1 'polypeptide(L)' 'MNEQQMKTLHQKIHAGVKEAIARAIEQHRQRGQSISIWQDGKIVTLKAEEIPAKDTNTSQESSLHS' A
#
# COMPACT_ATOMS: atom_id res chain seq x y z
N MET A 1 9.06 -26.20 10.41
CA MET A 1 8.44 -25.34 9.37
C MET A 1 9.26 -25.48 8.10
N ASN A 2 8.63 -25.74 6.96
CA ASN A 2 9.35 -25.79 5.69
C ASN A 2 9.35 -24.42 4.98
N GLU A 3 10.15 -24.28 3.93
CA GLU A 3 10.29 -23.01 3.20
C GLU A 3 8.98 -22.51 2.57
N GLN A 4 8.09 -23.42 2.14
CA GLN A 4 6.81 -23.06 1.53
C GLN A 4 5.82 -22.48 2.55
N GLN A 5 5.82 -23.01 3.77
CA GLN A 5 5.02 -22.49 4.89
C GLN A 5 5.51 -21.08 5.27
N MET A 6 6.82 -20.86 5.27
CA MET A 6 7.40 -19.53 5.54
C MET A 6 7.05 -18.51 4.46
N LYS A 7 7.12 -18.88 3.17
CA LYS A 7 6.72 -17.99 2.07
C LYS A 7 5.24 -17.59 2.16
N THR A 8 4.37 -18.56 2.40
CA THR A 8 2.93 -18.32 2.54
C THR A 8 2.62 -17.40 3.73
N LEU A 9 3.30 -17.59 4.85
CA LEU A 9 3.11 -16.75 6.03
C LEU A 9 3.56 -15.30 5.77
N HIS A 10 4.74 -15.11 5.17
CA HIS A 10 5.22 -13.78 4.79
C HIS A 10 4.26 -13.07 3.84
N GLN A 11 3.73 -13.78 2.84
CA GLN A 11 2.76 -13.21 1.89
C GLN A 11 1.48 -12.73 2.60
N LYS A 12 0.94 -13.53 3.53
CA LYS A 12 -0.25 -13.15 4.30
C LYS A 12 -0.01 -11.91 5.17
N ILE A 13 1.15 -11.86 5.84
CA ILE A 13 1.54 -10.71 6.67
C ILE A 13 1.69 -9.47 5.78
N HIS A 14 2.41 -9.59 4.66
CA HIS A 14 2.62 -8.48 3.73
C HIS A 14 1.31 -7.94 3.16
N ALA A 15 0.38 -8.83 2.77
CA ALA A 15 -0.94 -8.43 2.29
C ALA A 15 -1.75 -7.69 3.36
N GLY A 16 -1.76 -8.20 4.60
CA GLY A 16 -2.46 -7.55 5.72
C GLY A 16 -1.89 -6.17 6.05
N VAL A 17 -0.56 -6.04 6.08
CA VAL A 17 0.13 -4.76 6.32
C VAL A 17 -0.18 -3.77 5.20
N LYS A 18 -0.08 -4.17 3.93
CA LYS A 18 -0.39 -3.31 2.78
C LYS A 18 -1.83 -2.78 2.85
N GLU A 19 -2.79 -3.64 3.20
CA GLU A 19 -4.19 -3.24 3.32
C GLU A 19 -4.43 -2.29 4.50
N ALA A 20 -3.80 -2.54 5.65
CA ALA A 20 -3.91 -1.65 6.82
C ALA A 20 -3.34 -0.26 6.53
N ILE A 21 -2.17 -0.19 5.88
CA ILE A 21 -1.55 1.08 5.47
C ILE A 21 -2.43 1.81 4.46
N ALA A 22 -2.93 1.11 3.44
CA ALA A 22 -3.80 1.71 2.43
C ALA A 22 -5.08 2.31 3.05
N ARG A 23 -5.69 1.61 4.01
CA ARG A 23 -6.86 2.12 4.75
C ARG A 23 -6.52 3.35 5.58
N ALA A 24 -5.38 3.35 6.27
CA ALA A 24 -4.96 4.51 7.05
C ALA A 24 -4.76 5.75 6.16
N ILE A 25 -4.02 5.59 5.06
CA ILE A 25 -3.78 6.68 4.08
C ILE A 25 -5.10 7.23 3.54
N GLU A 26 -6.04 6.35 3.17
CA GLU A 26 -7.36 6.75 2.67
C GLU A 26 -8.17 7.54 3.73
N GLN A 27 -8.09 7.15 5.01
CA GLN A 27 -8.72 7.90 6.09
C GLN A 27 -8.12 9.31 6.24
N HIS A 28 -6.80 9.45 6.11
CA HIS A 28 -6.14 10.76 6.14
C HIS A 28 -6.61 11.64 4.97
N ARG A 29 -6.69 11.08 3.75
CA ARG A 29 -7.23 11.74 2.56
C ARG A 29 -8.66 12.25 2.79
N GLN A 30 -9.55 11.40 3.30
CA GLN A 30 -10.96 11.75 3.54
C GLN A 30 -11.14 12.79 4.65
N ARG A 31 -10.24 12.81 5.65
CA ARG A 31 -10.30 13.72 6.79
C ARG A 31 -9.58 15.05 6.57
N GLY A 32 -8.99 15.28 5.40
CA GLY A 32 -8.22 16.48 5.14
C GLY A 32 -6.88 16.53 5.91
N GLN A 33 -6.38 15.38 6.37
CA GLN A 33 -5.15 15.30 7.15
C GLN A 33 -3.95 15.03 6.24
N SER A 34 -2.86 15.74 6.47
CA SER A 34 -1.59 15.51 5.78
C SER A 34 -0.86 14.27 6.32
N ILE A 35 0.02 13.72 5.49
CA ILE A 35 0.94 12.64 5.84
C ILE A 35 2.36 13.04 5.45
N SER A 36 3.36 12.57 6.19
CA SER A 36 4.76 12.72 5.82
C SER A 36 5.34 11.36 5.43
N ILE A 37 6.00 11.32 4.28
CA ILE A 37 6.63 10.12 3.73
C ILE A 37 8.12 10.38 3.50
N TRP A 38 8.90 9.31 3.49
CA TRP A 38 10.27 9.36 3.01
C TRP A 38 10.29 9.08 1.50
N GLN A 39 10.76 10.02 0.70
CA GLN A 39 10.84 9.91 -0.75
C GLN A 39 12.14 10.54 -1.23
N ASP A 40 12.90 9.83 -2.07
CA ASP A 40 14.13 10.32 -2.69
C ASP A 40 15.15 10.89 -1.68
N GLY A 41 15.29 10.22 -0.54
CA GLY A 41 16.27 10.60 0.50
C GLY A 41 15.88 11.81 1.35
N LYS A 42 14.62 12.27 1.27
CA LYS A 42 14.10 13.38 2.08
C LYS A 42 12.69 13.10 2.60
N ILE A 43 12.28 13.86 3.61
CA ILE A 43 10.91 13.86 4.09
C ILE A 43 10.07 14.77 3.17
N VAL A 44 9.01 14.21 2.60
CA VAL A 44 8.02 14.93 1.80
C VAL A 44 6.69 14.86 2.54
N THR A 45 6.01 16.00 2.71
CA THR A 45 4.69 16.06 3.31
C THR A 45 3.66 16.23 2.21
N LEU A 46 2.70 15.30 2.13
CA LEU A 46 1.57 15.34 1.22
C LEU A 46 0.35 15.85 2.00
N LYS A 47 -0.31 16.87 1.48
CA LYS A 47 -1.65 17.27 1.93
C LYS A 47 -2.67 16.23 1.48
N ALA A 48 -3.83 16.22 2.12
CA ALA A 48 -4.90 15.29 1.79
C ALA A 48 -5.30 15.32 0.30
N GLU A 49 -5.26 16.50 -0.33
CA GLU A 49 -5.58 16.72 -1.74
C GLU A 49 -4.57 16.06 -2.69
N GLU A 50 -3.33 15.88 -2.22
CA GLU A 50 -2.20 15.33 -2.98
C GLU A 50 -2.10 13.81 -2.80
N ILE A 51 -2.84 13.23 -1.85
CA ILE A 51 -2.91 11.79 -1.65
C ILE A 51 -3.78 11.18 -2.77
N PRO A 52 -3.23 10.30 -3.62
CA PRO A 52 -4.00 9.67 -4.68
C PRO A 52 -5.11 8.80 -4.09
N ALA A 53 -6.28 8.82 -4.74
CA ALA A 53 -7.34 7.89 -4.38
C ALA A 53 -6.86 6.45 -4.63
N LYS A 54 -7.24 5.52 -3.76
CA LYS A 54 -6.90 4.10 -3.94
C LYS A 54 -7.49 3.64 -5.28
N ASP A 55 -6.64 3.30 -6.24
CA ASP A 55 -7.08 2.68 -7.49
C ASP A 55 -7.85 1.41 -7.15
N THR A 56 -9.14 1.40 -7.44
CA THR A 56 -10.01 0.23 -7.25
C THR A 56 -9.71 -0.89 -8.27
N ASN A 57 -8.72 -0.71 -9.14
CA ASN A 57 -8.34 -1.67 -10.17
C ASN A 57 -6.90 -2.16 -9.97
N THR A 58 -6.68 -2.99 -8.95
CA THR A 58 -5.56 -3.95 -8.96
C THR A 58 -6.15 -5.35 -9.07
N SER A 59 -6.76 -5.61 -10.21
CA SER A 59 -6.85 -6.95 -10.80
C SER A 59 -6.35 -6.79 -12.23
N GLN A 60 -5.60 -7.76 -12.74
CA GLN A 60 -5.07 -7.82 -14.12
C GLN A 60 -3.69 -7.20 -14.38
N GLU A 61 -2.64 -7.70 -13.72
CA GLU A 61 -1.32 -7.82 -14.37
C GLU A 61 -0.70 -9.19 -14.02
N SER A 62 -1.34 -10.27 -14.47
CA SER A 62 -0.72 -11.60 -14.54
C SER A 62 -1.50 -12.50 -15.50
N SER A 63 -1.62 -12.09 -16.76
CA SER A 63 -2.04 -12.99 -17.84
C SER A 63 -1.61 -12.48 -19.22
N LEU A 64 -0.36 -12.07 -19.38
CA LEU A 64 0.28 -11.98 -20.70
C LEU A 64 1.76 -12.39 -20.57
N HIS A 65 1.97 -13.70 -20.46
CA HIS A 65 3.12 -14.31 -21.12
C HIS A 65 2.61 -15.58 -21.79
N SER A 66 2.80 -15.59 -23.11
CA SER A 66 2.35 -16.58 -24.09
C SER A 66 2.94 -17.96 -23.89
#